data_AF-A0A6L8RJZ4-F1
#
_entry.id   AF-A0A6L8RJZ4-F1
#
_cell.length_a   1.000
_cell.length_b   1.000
_cell.length_c   1.000
_cell.angle_alpha   90.00
_cell.angle_beta   90.00
_cell.angle_gamma   90.00
#
_symmetry.space_group_name_H-M   'P 1'
#
loop_
_entity.id
_entity.type
_entity.pdbx_description
1 polymer ?
#
loop_
_entity_poly.entity_id
_entity_poly.type
_entity_poly.pdbx_seq_one_letter_code
_entity_poly.pdbx_strand_id
1 'polypeptide(L)'
;MAFEKDLSVAETGIEGLKVVDLAVHGDSRGWFKENWQRAKMCALGIPDLKVVQNNISYNDSRGVTRGIHAEPWDKFISVARGSVFGAWVDLREGSETFGKVFTCTLDPSKAIYVPRGVGNSFQALEDGTAYTYLVDAHWSLELKKTYTFVNLADPELAIEWPIPLDEATVSEADLNQPMLKDVVPMAPKRTLVTGCNGQLGHAVRALAEERGVAKDFDFCDIDTFDMSDPDAYAQYDWSLYGTVINCGAYTAVDKAETPEGRKAIYVPRGVGNSFQALEDGTAYTYLVDAHWSLELKKTYTFVNLADPELAIEWPIPLDEATVSEADLNHPMLADVVPMAPKRTLVTGCNGQLGHAVRALAEERGVAKDFDFCDIDTFDMSDPDAYAQYDWSLYGTVINCGAYTAVDKAETPEGRVIAWKANATGPALLARTCAGHGITLVHVSSDYVFDGTAEVHTEEEPLSPLSVYGQTKAAGDIAVAGCPRHYIMRSSWVIGEGHNFVKTMKGLSDRVTDPDDKLEQVTVVDDQLGRLTFTRDMAEAIFHVLGTHAPYGTYDCTGSGAVKSWADIARAVFEAANGNGDRVVPVSTADYYANAAGPVAPRPVHSALDLSRLESTGFHMPDWEEELGEYLKTL
;
A
#
# COMPACT_ATOMS: atom_id res chain seq x y z
N MET A 1 -39.42 26.37 10.86
CA MET A 1 -38.54 25.26 10.46
C MET A 1 -38.37 24.35 11.67
N ALA A 2 -38.49 23.03 11.50
CA ALA A 2 -38.12 22.09 12.55
C ALA A 2 -36.61 21.88 12.47
N PHE A 3 -35.87 22.36 13.48
CA PHE A 3 -34.40 22.35 13.52
C PHE A 3 -33.80 21.03 14.06
N GLU A 4 -34.59 19.96 14.09
CA GLU A 4 -34.16 18.66 14.63
C GLU A 4 -34.79 17.55 13.77
N LYS A 5 -34.16 17.27 12.62
CA LYS A 5 -34.43 16.08 11.83
C LYS A 5 -33.17 15.25 11.73
N ASP A 6 -33.32 13.94 11.80
CA ASP A 6 -32.25 13.01 11.50
C ASP A 6 -31.93 13.03 10.01
N LEU A 7 -30.64 12.88 9.70
CA LEU A 7 -30.17 12.74 8.32
C LEU A 7 -30.78 11.45 7.74
N SER A 8 -31.58 11.58 6.67
CA SER A 8 -32.23 10.44 6.03
C SER A 8 -32.43 10.66 4.53
N VAL A 9 -32.62 9.56 3.80
CA VAL A 9 -32.75 9.55 2.34
C VAL A 9 -34.06 8.86 1.94
N ALA A 10 -34.77 9.45 0.98
CA ALA A 10 -36.01 8.92 0.43
C ALA A 10 -35.95 8.82 -1.10
N GLU A 11 -36.51 7.74 -1.63
CA GLU A 11 -36.66 7.52 -3.08
C GLU A 11 -37.82 8.35 -3.66
N THR A 12 -37.68 8.82 -4.89
CA THR A 12 -38.62 9.76 -5.55
C THR A 12 -39.46 9.11 -6.65
N GLY A 13 -39.20 7.84 -6.94
CA GLY A 13 -39.82 7.10 -8.03
C GLY A 13 -39.23 7.40 -9.42
N ILE A 14 -38.30 8.35 -9.55
CA ILE A 14 -37.40 8.46 -10.70
C ILE A 14 -36.11 7.72 -10.33
N GLU A 15 -35.65 6.80 -11.18
CA GLU A 15 -34.50 5.94 -10.85
C GLU A 15 -33.25 6.78 -10.51
N GLY A 16 -32.73 6.61 -9.30
CA GLY A 16 -31.52 7.27 -8.81
C GLY A 16 -31.70 8.69 -8.26
N LEU A 17 -32.87 9.32 -8.45
CA LEU A 17 -33.17 10.63 -7.87
C LEU A 17 -33.58 10.45 -6.40
N LYS A 18 -32.86 11.11 -5.48
CA LYS A 18 -33.03 10.91 -4.03
C LYS A 18 -33.21 12.21 -3.29
N VAL A 19 -34.23 12.30 -2.43
CA VAL A 19 -34.43 13.42 -1.50
C VAL A 19 -33.68 13.13 -0.21
N VAL A 20 -33.00 14.15 0.32
CA VAL A 20 -32.23 14.06 1.57
C VAL A 20 -32.79 15.05 2.57
N ASP A 21 -33.33 14.55 3.69
CA ASP A 21 -33.62 15.40 4.85
C ASP A 21 -32.29 15.63 5.58
N LEU A 22 -31.89 16.90 5.72
CA LEU A 22 -30.64 17.31 6.35
C LEU A 22 -30.85 17.62 7.84
N ALA A 23 -29.85 17.28 8.65
CA ALA A 23 -29.75 17.78 10.02
C ALA A 23 -29.38 19.28 10.01
N VAL A 24 -30.26 20.13 10.53
CA VAL A 24 -30.08 21.60 10.58
C VAL A 24 -30.17 22.08 12.02
N HIS A 25 -29.07 22.49 12.60
CA HIS A 25 -28.99 22.93 13.98
C HIS A 25 -29.21 24.45 14.08
N GLY A 26 -30.30 24.87 14.74
CA GLY A 26 -30.63 26.28 14.95
C GLY A 26 -30.23 26.79 16.34
N ASP A 27 -29.80 28.04 16.43
CA ASP A 27 -29.60 28.77 17.68
C ASP A 27 -30.01 30.26 17.55
N SER A 28 -29.74 31.08 18.56
CA SER A 28 -30.08 32.51 18.56
C SER A 28 -29.37 33.35 17.49
N ARG A 29 -28.37 32.79 16.79
CA ARG A 29 -27.57 33.45 15.75
C ARG A 29 -27.98 33.03 14.34
N GLY A 30 -28.84 32.02 14.20
CA GLY A 30 -29.27 31.48 12.91
C GLY A 30 -29.31 29.96 12.92
N TRP A 31 -28.84 29.33 11.83
CA TRP A 31 -28.73 27.88 11.75
C TRP A 31 -27.44 27.46 11.05
N PHE A 32 -27.00 26.25 11.39
CA PHE A 32 -25.87 25.56 10.77
C PHE A 32 -26.36 24.22 10.22
N LYS A 33 -25.84 23.82 9.06
CA LYS A 33 -26.06 22.48 8.51
C LYS A 33 -24.78 21.96 7.87
N GLU A 34 -24.50 20.68 8.08
CA GLU A 34 -23.49 19.97 7.30
C GLU A 34 -24.10 19.61 5.94
N ASN A 35 -23.84 20.46 4.94
CA ASN A 35 -24.54 20.34 3.66
C ASN A 35 -24.19 19.06 2.88
N TRP A 36 -22.94 18.61 2.97
CA TRP A 36 -22.45 17.39 2.34
C TRP A 36 -21.32 16.78 3.17
N GLN A 37 -21.41 15.47 3.42
CA GLN A 37 -20.34 14.66 4.00
C GLN A 37 -20.36 13.30 3.29
N ARG A 38 -19.33 13.05 2.48
CA ARG A 38 -19.26 11.91 1.55
C ARG A 38 -19.55 10.56 2.23
N ALA A 39 -18.88 10.25 3.33
CA ALA A 39 -19.06 8.98 4.04
C ALA A 39 -20.49 8.78 4.59
N LYS A 40 -21.10 9.82 5.17
CA LYS A 40 -22.47 9.75 5.70
C LYS A 40 -23.49 9.58 4.58
N MET A 41 -23.32 10.31 3.48
CA MET A 41 -24.23 10.24 2.33
C MET A 41 -24.14 8.87 1.63
N CYS A 42 -22.92 8.36 1.41
CA CYS A 42 -22.71 7.03 0.84
C CYS A 42 -23.28 5.93 1.75
N ALA A 43 -23.13 6.04 3.07
CA ALA A 43 -23.70 5.09 4.02
C ALA A 43 -25.24 5.05 3.99
N LEU A 44 -25.89 6.14 3.55
CA LEU A 44 -27.34 6.23 3.37
C LEU A 44 -27.78 5.87 1.93
N GLY A 45 -26.86 5.38 1.09
CA GLY A 45 -27.17 4.91 -0.26
C GLY A 45 -27.25 6.01 -1.32
N ILE A 46 -26.69 7.20 -1.07
CA ILE A 46 -26.39 8.16 -2.14
C ILE A 46 -25.14 7.66 -2.88
N PRO A 47 -25.12 7.65 -4.23
CA PRO A 47 -23.92 7.32 -4.98
C PRO A 47 -22.72 8.17 -4.59
N ASP A 48 -21.52 7.62 -4.79
CA ASP A 48 -20.27 8.27 -4.39
C ASP A 48 -19.93 9.48 -5.27
N LEU A 49 -20.54 10.62 -4.94
CA LEU A 49 -20.36 11.88 -5.66
C LEU A 49 -18.97 12.46 -5.40
N LYS A 50 -18.07 12.33 -6.38
CA LYS A 50 -16.74 12.94 -6.37
C LYS A 50 -16.84 14.42 -6.74
N VAL A 51 -17.17 15.25 -5.76
CA VAL A 51 -17.37 16.69 -5.95
C VAL A 51 -16.10 17.36 -6.50
N VAL A 52 -16.19 17.96 -7.68
CA VAL A 52 -15.11 18.74 -8.31
C VAL A 52 -15.41 20.24 -8.39
N GLN A 53 -16.68 20.63 -8.24
CA GLN A 53 -17.11 22.02 -8.33
C GLN A 53 -18.33 22.28 -7.42
N ASN A 54 -18.31 23.44 -6.76
CA ASN A 54 -19.42 23.97 -5.97
C ASN A 54 -19.95 25.25 -6.61
N ASN A 55 -21.27 25.34 -6.76
CA ASN A 55 -21.95 26.44 -7.39
C ASN A 55 -23.00 27.05 -6.45
N ILE A 56 -23.27 28.33 -6.66
CA ILE A 56 -24.31 29.07 -5.93
C ILE A 56 -25.19 29.79 -6.95
N SER A 57 -26.50 29.75 -6.74
CA SER A 57 -27.47 30.53 -7.51
C SER A 57 -28.29 31.38 -6.55
N TYR A 58 -28.30 32.69 -6.81
CA TYR A 58 -29.10 33.67 -6.11
C TYR A 58 -30.27 34.10 -6.99
N ASN A 59 -31.46 34.21 -6.39
CA ASN A 59 -32.69 34.63 -7.03
C ASN A 59 -33.25 35.79 -6.20
N ASP A 60 -33.28 36.98 -6.81
CA ASP A 60 -33.58 38.21 -6.08
C ASP A 60 -35.06 38.31 -5.68
N SER A 61 -35.96 37.88 -6.56
CA SER A 61 -37.41 38.00 -6.36
C SER A 61 -38.11 36.64 -6.35
N ARG A 62 -39.19 36.55 -5.58
CA ARG A 62 -40.17 35.46 -5.64
C ARG A 62 -40.71 35.31 -7.07
N GLY A 63 -40.89 34.08 -7.51
CA GLY A 63 -41.39 33.74 -8.85
C GLY A 63 -40.30 33.59 -9.91
N VAL A 64 -39.03 33.90 -9.62
CA VAL A 64 -37.92 33.56 -10.52
C VAL A 64 -37.89 32.04 -10.71
N THR A 65 -38.08 31.61 -11.95
CA THR A 65 -38.17 30.20 -12.34
C THR A 65 -37.12 29.90 -13.41
N ARG A 66 -36.31 28.86 -13.17
CA ARG A 66 -35.26 28.43 -14.11
C ARG A 66 -35.74 27.25 -14.94
N GLY A 67 -35.30 27.13 -16.19
CA GLY A 67 -35.71 26.03 -17.08
C GLY A 67 -35.40 24.63 -16.53
N ILE A 68 -36.02 23.60 -17.13
CA ILE A 68 -35.72 22.19 -16.80
C ILE A 68 -34.53 21.75 -17.63
N HIS A 69 -33.38 21.58 -16.97
CA HIS A 69 -32.11 21.25 -17.61
C HIS A 69 -31.65 19.87 -17.13
N ALA A 70 -31.41 18.93 -18.05
CA ALA A 70 -30.78 17.65 -17.78
C ALA A 70 -29.32 17.71 -18.24
N GLU A 71 -28.41 17.67 -17.27
CA GLU A 71 -26.98 17.81 -17.51
C GLU A 71 -26.23 16.47 -17.53
N PRO A 72 -25.03 16.41 -18.13
CA PRO A 72 -24.26 15.17 -18.29
C PRO A 72 -23.50 14.74 -17.02
N TRP A 73 -23.90 15.22 -15.84
CA TRP A 73 -23.23 14.98 -14.55
C TRP A 73 -24.24 14.86 -13.41
N ASP A 74 -23.76 14.36 -12.29
CA ASP A 74 -24.55 14.24 -11.08
C ASP A 74 -24.50 15.53 -10.27
N LYS A 75 -25.58 15.81 -9.53
CA LYS A 75 -25.68 16.99 -8.67
C LYS A 75 -26.15 16.64 -7.28
N PHE A 76 -25.66 17.40 -6.31
CA PHE A 76 -26.28 17.49 -4.99
C PHE A 76 -26.70 18.93 -4.73
N ILE A 77 -28.01 19.18 -4.61
CA ILE A 77 -28.61 20.51 -4.56
C ILE A 77 -29.25 20.75 -3.20
N SER A 78 -29.03 21.94 -2.63
CA SER A 78 -29.52 22.29 -1.29
C SER A 78 -29.73 23.80 -1.15
N VAL A 79 -30.76 24.20 -0.39
CA VAL A 79 -31.11 25.63 -0.24
C VAL A 79 -30.30 26.28 0.88
N ALA A 80 -29.56 27.34 0.56
CA ALA A 80 -28.78 28.11 1.52
C ALA A 80 -29.63 29.20 2.22
N ARG A 81 -30.66 29.74 1.57
CA ARG A 81 -31.58 30.74 2.13
C ARG A 81 -32.91 30.74 1.37
N GLY A 82 -34.01 30.97 2.08
CA GLY A 82 -35.36 31.02 1.51
C GLY A 82 -35.92 29.62 1.26
N SER A 83 -36.80 29.50 0.27
CA SER A 83 -37.36 28.22 -0.16
C SER A 83 -37.60 28.20 -1.67
N VAL A 84 -37.51 27.01 -2.26
CA VAL A 84 -37.78 26.78 -3.68
C VAL A 84 -38.79 25.65 -3.84
N PHE A 85 -39.65 25.76 -4.84
CA PHE A 85 -40.33 24.61 -5.42
C PHE A 85 -39.43 24.03 -6.50
N GLY A 86 -39.07 22.75 -6.37
CA GLY A 86 -38.28 22.02 -7.35
C GLY A 86 -39.14 21.06 -8.15
N ALA A 87 -38.84 20.97 -9.44
CA ALA A 87 -39.41 19.98 -10.35
C ALA A 87 -38.28 19.22 -11.06
N TRP A 88 -38.39 17.90 -11.07
CA TRP A 88 -37.44 17.00 -11.71
C TRP A 88 -38.13 16.11 -12.71
N VAL A 89 -37.53 15.93 -13.88
CA VAL A 89 -38.09 15.18 -15.01
C VAL A 89 -37.05 14.20 -15.49
N ASP A 90 -37.39 12.91 -15.61
CA ASP A 90 -36.46 11.97 -16.20
C ASP A 90 -36.40 12.15 -17.72
N LEU A 91 -35.23 12.57 -18.23
CA LEU A 91 -35.01 12.83 -19.65
C LEU A 91 -33.98 11.86 -20.26
N ARG A 92 -33.70 10.73 -19.60
CA ARG A 92 -32.72 9.72 -20.05
C ARG A 92 -33.30 8.80 -21.14
N GLU A 93 -32.54 8.61 -22.21
CA GLU A 93 -32.89 7.65 -23.26
C GLU A 93 -33.04 6.24 -22.68
N GLY A 94 -34.13 5.55 -23.01
CA GLY A 94 -34.36 4.16 -22.59
C GLY A 94 -34.75 3.96 -21.11
N SER A 95 -34.88 5.03 -20.33
CA SER A 95 -35.35 4.93 -18.94
C SER A 95 -36.80 4.44 -18.88
N GLU A 96 -37.08 3.47 -17.99
CA GLU A 96 -38.45 3.05 -17.68
C GLU A 96 -39.29 4.18 -17.07
N THR A 97 -38.63 5.20 -16.50
CA THR A 97 -39.28 6.38 -15.91
C THR A 97 -39.20 7.61 -16.80
N PHE A 98 -38.86 7.50 -18.10
CA PHE A 98 -38.79 8.66 -19.01
C PHE A 98 -40.08 9.50 -18.98
N GLY A 99 -39.92 10.83 -18.89
CA GLY A 99 -41.01 11.80 -18.77
C GLY A 99 -41.68 11.86 -17.40
N LYS A 100 -41.33 10.97 -16.46
CA LYS A 100 -41.87 11.00 -15.11
C LYS A 100 -41.41 12.26 -14.39
N VAL A 101 -42.34 12.86 -13.66
CA VAL A 101 -42.12 14.08 -12.88
C VAL A 101 -42.08 13.74 -11.38
N PHE A 102 -41.12 14.34 -10.68
CA PHE A 102 -41.11 14.44 -9.23
C PHE A 102 -41.07 15.92 -8.83
N THR A 103 -41.85 16.32 -7.83
CA THR A 103 -41.84 17.70 -7.31
C THR A 103 -41.75 17.70 -5.79
N CYS A 104 -41.05 18.69 -5.24
CA CYS A 104 -41.07 18.95 -3.81
C CYS A 104 -40.61 20.38 -3.48
N THR A 105 -40.99 20.88 -2.31
CA THR A 105 -40.43 22.11 -1.77
C THR A 105 -39.13 21.80 -1.01
N LEU A 106 -38.08 22.53 -1.36
CA LEU A 106 -36.81 22.52 -0.64
C LEU A 106 -36.68 23.79 0.19
N ASP A 107 -36.37 23.61 1.47
CA ASP A 107 -35.92 24.65 2.40
C ASP A 107 -34.52 24.27 2.90
N PRO A 108 -33.88 25.03 3.81
CA PRO A 108 -32.56 24.68 4.30
C PRO A 108 -32.43 23.27 4.92
N SER A 109 -33.53 22.65 5.34
CA SER A 109 -33.58 21.29 5.90
C SER A 109 -33.71 20.17 4.88
N LYS A 110 -33.79 20.49 3.58
CA LYS A 110 -33.87 19.50 2.51
C LYS A 110 -32.86 19.75 1.40
N ALA A 111 -32.36 18.64 0.88
CA ALA A 111 -31.51 18.59 -0.30
C ALA A 111 -31.99 17.49 -1.24
N ILE A 112 -31.43 17.45 -2.44
CA ILE A 112 -31.72 16.41 -3.41
C ILE A 112 -30.45 16.02 -4.16
N TYR A 113 -30.26 14.71 -4.35
CA TYR A 113 -29.28 14.17 -5.27
C TYR A 113 -29.95 13.90 -6.61
N VAL A 114 -29.43 14.52 -7.67
CA VAL A 114 -29.96 14.46 -9.04
C VAL A 114 -28.93 13.72 -9.90
N PRO A 115 -29.26 12.53 -10.42
CA PRO A 115 -28.36 11.81 -11.31
C PRO A 115 -28.31 12.43 -12.70
N ARG A 116 -27.22 12.17 -13.43
CA ARG A 116 -27.04 12.53 -14.85
C ARG A 116 -28.30 12.27 -15.67
N GLY A 117 -28.71 13.26 -16.45
CA GLY A 117 -29.84 13.15 -17.38
C GLY A 117 -31.22 13.34 -16.74
N VAL A 118 -31.32 13.53 -15.43
CA VAL A 118 -32.57 13.98 -14.80
C VAL A 118 -32.62 15.52 -14.86
N GLY A 119 -33.61 16.01 -15.59
CA GLY A 119 -33.93 17.42 -15.71
C GLY A 119 -34.26 18.00 -14.34
N ASN A 120 -33.75 19.18 -14.02
CA ASN A 120 -34.03 19.88 -12.76
C ASN A 120 -34.41 21.34 -13.03
N SER A 121 -35.42 21.83 -12.31
CA SER A 121 -35.89 23.21 -12.33
C SER A 121 -36.26 23.68 -10.93
N PHE A 122 -36.17 24.99 -10.70
CA PHE A 122 -36.46 25.63 -9.43
C PHE A 122 -37.25 26.92 -9.63
N GLN A 123 -38.32 27.08 -8.87
CA GLN A 123 -39.08 28.32 -8.71
C GLN A 123 -38.87 28.87 -7.30
N ALA A 124 -38.32 30.08 -7.19
CA ALA A 124 -38.13 30.76 -5.91
C ALA A 124 -39.47 31.13 -5.29
N LEU A 125 -39.71 30.71 -4.04
CA LEU A 125 -40.96 30.97 -3.32
C LEU A 125 -40.90 32.23 -2.44
N GLU A 126 -39.69 32.76 -2.23
CA GLU A 126 -39.39 33.93 -1.40
C GLU A 126 -38.34 34.81 -2.09
N ASP A 127 -38.36 36.12 -1.76
CA ASP A 127 -37.33 37.06 -2.20
C ASP A 127 -35.95 36.72 -1.58
N GLY A 128 -34.89 36.95 -2.35
CA GLY A 128 -33.52 36.72 -1.90
C GLY A 128 -33.19 35.25 -1.61
N THR A 129 -33.80 34.33 -2.35
CA THR A 129 -33.60 32.87 -2.23
C THR A 129 -32.28 32.46 -2.87
N ALA A 130 -31.46 31.71 -2.13
CA ALA A 130 -30.17 31.20 -2.59
C ALA A 130 -30.09 29.69 -2.40
N TYR A 131 -29.62 28.97 -3.42
CA TYR A 131 -29.33 27.55 -3.34
C TYR A 131 -27.92 27.26 -3.84
N THR A 132 -27.32 26.20 -3.28
CA THR A 132 -26.00 25.70 -3.61
C THR A 132 -26.13 24.33 -4.27
N TYR A 133 -25.25 24.04 -5.22
CA TYR A 133 -25.17 22.71 -5.82
C TYR A 133 -23.74 22.27 -6.09
N LEU A 134 -23.46 21.04 -5.70
CA LEU A 134 -22.21 20.32 -5.92
C LEU A 134 -22.34 19.48 -7.18
N VAL A 135 -21.28 19.37 -7.97
CA VAL A 135 -21.24 18.57 -9.21
C VAL A 135 -19.95 17.75 -9.29
N ASP A 136 -20.00 16.62 -10.00
CA ASP A 136 -18.86 15.71 -10.22
C ASP A 136 -18.15 15.89 -11.56
N ALA A 137 -18.58 16.87 -12.38
CA ALA A 137 -17.88 17.28 -13.59
C ALA A 137 -17.78 18.82 -13.68
N HIS A 138 -16.73 19.31 -14.34
CA HIS A 138 -16.56 20.75 -14.55
C HIS A 138 -17.58 21.28 -15.56
N TRP A 139 -18.17 22.43 -15.23
CA TRP A 139 -19.02 23.13 -16.19
C TRP A 139 -18.15 23.75 -17.30
N SER A 140 -18.59 23.61 -18.55
CA SER A 140 -18.08 24.39 -19.68
C SER A 140 -19.23 24.85 -20.58
N LEU A 141 -19.03 25.96 -21.28
CA LEU A 141 -20.02 26.46 -22.24
C LEU A 141 -20.23 25.47 -23.40
N GLU A 142 -19.20 24.68 -23.74
CA GLU A 142 -19.26 23.68 -24.81
C GLU A 142 -20.18 22.51 -24.43
N LEU A 143 -20.12 22.04 -23.18
CA LEU A 143 -20.97 20.97 -22.67
C LEU A 143 -22.45 21.35 -22.66
N LYS A 144 -22.81 22.64 -22.68
CA LYS A 144 -24.21 23.07 -22.79
C LYS A 144 -24.90 22.52 -24.05
N LYS A 145 -24.14 22.25 -25.11
CA LYS A 145 -24.67 21.64 -26.35
C LYS A 145 -25.12 20.19 -26.18
N THR A 146 -24.65 19.51 -25.13
CA THR A 146 -24.99 18.12 -24.83
C THR A 146 -26.11 18.00 -23.80
N TYR A 147 -26.68 19.12 -23.35
CA TYR A 147 -27.77 19.12 -22.39
C TYR A 147 -29.07 18.77 -23.08
N THR A 148 -29.94 18.12 -22.32
CA THR A 148 -31.33 17.93 -22.72
C THR A 148 -32.19 18.94 -21.97
N PHE A 149 -33.05 19.65 -22.70
CA PHE A 149 -33.94 20.68 -22.15
C PHE A 149 -35.39 20.29 -22.42
N VAL A 150 -36.31 20.65 -21.53
CA VAL A 150 -37.75 20.53 -21.77
C VAL A 150 -38.48 21.78 -21.30
N ASN A 151 -39.57 22.14 -21.98
CA ASN A 151 -40.34 23.32 -21.70
C ASN A 151 -41.04 23.26 -20.33
N LEU A 152 -40.98 24.36 -19.58
CA LEU A 152 -41.63 24.48 -18.26
C LEU A 152 -43.16 24.37 -18.34
N ALA A 153 -43.74 24.78 -19.47
CA ALA A 153 -45.18 24.80 -19.74
C ALA A 153 -45.66 23.57 -20.52
N ASP A 154 -44.84 22.51 -20.61
CA ASP A 154 -45.24 21.30 -21.30
C ASP A 154 -46.47 20.64 -20.65
N PRO A 155 -47.57 20.42 -21.40
CA PRO A 155 -48.81 19.91 -20.84
C PRO A 155 -48.74 18.42 -20.47
N GLU A 156 -47.81 17.64 -21.03
CA GLU A 156 -47.62 16.21 -20.71
C GLU A 156 -46.93 16.03 -19.36
N LEU A 157 -46.06 16.98 -18.97
CA LEU A 157 -45.41 16.96 -17.66
C LEU A 157 -46.36 17.31 -16.50
N ALA A 158 -47.43 18.05 -16.77
CA ALA A 158 -48.46 18.42 -15.80
C ALA A 158 -47.91 18.98 -14.46
N ILE A 159 -46.84 19.79 -14.53
CA ILE A 159 -46.20 20.36 -13.33
C ILE A 159 -47.10 21.45 -12.74
N GLU A 160 -47.55 21.24 -11.50
CA GLU A 160 -48.32 22.22 -10.73
C GLU A 160 -47.38 23.28 -10.13
N TRP A 161 -47.03 24.30 -10.90
CA TRP A 161 -46.21 25.42 -10.43
C TRP A 161 -46.96 26.24 -9.37
N PRO A 162 -46.39 26.44 -8.16
CA PRO A 162 -47.04 27.21 -7.09
C PRO A 162 -47.31 28.69 -7.44
N ILE A 163 -46.48 29.26 -8.31
CA ILE A 163 -46.68 30.56 -8.93
C ILE A 163 -46.92 30.30 -10.42
N PRO A 164 -48.07 30.73 -10.98
CA PRO A 164 -48.36 30.58 -12.40
C PRO A 164 -47.21 31.08 -13.28
N LEU A 165 -46.90 30.35 -14.36
CA LEU A 165 -45.76 30.65 -15.22
C LEU A 165 -45.87 32.00 -15.96
N ASP A 166 -47.09 32.51 -16.16
CA ASP A 166 -47.37 33.86 -16.70
C ASP A 166 -47.11 34.99 -15.68
N GLU A 167 -47.06 34.66 -14.40
CA GLU A 167 -46.64 35.55 -13.30
C GLU A 167 -45.16 35.34 -12.90
N ALA A 168 -44.51 34.31 -13.43
CA ALA A 168 -43.14 33.94 -13.11
C ALA A 168 -42.11 34.73 -13.93
N THR A 169 -40.95 35.01 -13.32
CA THR A 169 -39.81 35.58 -14.04
C THR A 169 -39.00 34.43 -14.65
N VAL A 170 -39.11 34.25 -15.97
CA VAL A 170 -38.44 33.19 -16.74
C VAL A 170 -37.50 33.81 -17.77
N SER A 171 -36.37 33.16 -18.05
CA SER A 171 -35.46 33.63 -19.10
C SER A 171 -36.06 33.39 -20.49
N GLU A 172 -35.75 34.25 -21.46
CA GLU A 172 -36.21 34.08 -22.85
C GLU A 172 -35.75 32.74 -23.45
N ALA A 173 -34.56 32.27 -23.06
CA ALA A 173 -34.03 30.98 -23.49
C ALA A 173 -34.88 29.81 -22.97
N ASP A 174 -35.37 29.89 -21.73
CA ASP A 174 -36.15 28.82 -21.11
C ASP A 174 -37.61 28.76 -21.61
N LEU A 175 -38.15 29.89 -22.09
CA LEU A 175 -39.49 29.94 -22.69
C LEU A 175 -39.60 29.17 -24.01
N ASN A 176 -38.48 29.07 -24.75
CA ASN A 176 -38.44 28.53 -26.10
C ASN A 176 -37.86 27.10 -26.17
N GLN A 177 -37.78 26.40 -25.04
CA GLN A 177 -37.32 25.02 -24.99
C GLN A 177 -38.33 24.06 -25.66
N PRO A 178 -37.89 22.90 -26.18
CA PRO A 178 -38.78 21.94 -26.83
C PRO A 178 -39.79 21.33 -25.86
N MET A 179 -40.96 20.96 -26.37
CA MET A 179 -41.95 20.15 -25.65
C MET A 179 -41.43 18.71 -25.51
N LEU A 180 -41.86 17.95 -24.51
CA LEU A 180 -41.40 16.60 -24.16
C LEU A 180 -41.36 15.66 -25.36
N LYS A 181 -42.41 15.69 -26.19
CA LYS A 181 -42.52 14.91 -27.43
C LYS A 181 -41.43 15.22 -28.48
N ASP A 182 -40.86 16.42 -28.42
CA ASP A 182 -39.85 16.94 -29.35
C ASP A 182 -38.44 16.97 -28.70
N VAL A 183 -38.31 16.50 -27.45
CA VAL A 183 -37.04 16.42 -26.73
C VAL A 183 -36.16 15.34 -27.35
N VAL A 184 -34.87 15.65 -27.52
CA VAL A 184 -33.82 14.64 -27.76
C VAL A 184 -33.35 14.12 -26.39
N PRO A 185 -33.66 12.87 -26.01
CA PRO A 185 -33.30 12.34 -24.71
C PRO A 185 -31.79 12.33 -24.47
N MET A 186 -31.39 12.39 -23.22
CA MET A 186 -29.99 12.25 -22.81
C MET A 186 -29.54 10.81 -23.07
N ALA A 187 -28.68 10.65 -24.06
CA ALA A 187 -28.11 9.35 -24.40
C ALA A 187 -27.37 8.72 -23.20
N PRO A 188 -27.33 7.39 -23.09
CA PRO A 188 -26.51 6.70 -22.09
C PRO A 188 -25.02 7.07 -22.26
N LYS A 189 -24.22 6.85 -21.21
CA LYS A 189 -22.77 6.91 -21.37
C LYS A 189 -22.34 5.77 -22.29
N ARG A 190 -21.35 6.03 -23.13
CA ARG A 190 -20.85 5.07 -24.11
C ARG A 190 -19.98 4.00 -23.45
N THR A 191 -19.82 2.87 -24.13
CA THR A 191 -18.86 1.83 -23.78
C THR A 191 -17.66 1.92 -24.73
N LEU A 192 -16.46 2.13 -24.20
CA LEU A 192 -15.24 2.08 -25.01
C LEU A 192 -14.75 0.64 -25.10
N VAL A 193 -14.45 0.16 -26.31
CA VAL A 193 -13.84 -1.15 -26.55
C VAL A 193 -12.47 -0.94 -27.18
N THR A 194 -11.42 -1.27 -26.45
CA THR A 194 -10.03 -1.21 -26.94
C THR A 194 -9.62 -2.55 -27.58
N GLY A 195 -8.70 -2.56 -28.53
CA GLY A 195 -8.30 -3.79 -29.25
C GLY A 195 -9.42 -4.36 -30.12
N CYS A 196 -10.22 -3.48 -30.73
CA CYS A 196 -11.44 -3.87 -31.40
C CYS A 196 -11.26 -4.72 -32.66
N ASN A 197 -10.05 -4.78 -33.23
CA ASN A 197 -9.67 -5.61 -34.37
C ASN A 197 -9.10 -6.98 -33.94
N GLY A 198 -8.94 -7.21 -32.63
CA GLY A 198 -8.63 -8.54 -32.09
C GLY A 198 -9.83 -9.49 -32.13
N GLN A 199 -9.59 -10.79 -31.94
CA GLN A 199 -10.66 -11.82 -31.98
C GLN A 199 -11.80 -11.51 -30.99
N LEU A 200 -11.46 -11.13 -29.76
CA LEU A 200 -12.44 -10.75 -28.75
C LEU A 200 -13.13 -9.41 -29.11
N GLY A 201 -12.39 -8.45 -29.66
CA GLY A 201 -12.92 -7.17 -30.14
C GLY A 201 -14.00 -7.35 -31.20
N HIS A 202 -13.75 -8.22 -32.19
CA HIS A 202 -14.72 -8.60 -33.20
C HIS A 202 -15.96 -9.28 -32.60
N ALA A 203 -15.78 -10.19 -31.64
CA ALA A 203 -16.90 -10.86 -30.98
C ALA A 203 -17.78 -9.89 -30.18
N VAL A 204 -17.16 -8.95 -29.46
CA VAL A 204 -17.88 -7.89 -28.72
C VAL A 204 -18.64 -6.99 -29.68
N ARG A 205 -18.01 -6.57 -30.80
CA ARG A 205 -18.68 -5.75 -31.82
C ARG A 205 -19.86 -6.47 -32.44
N ALA A 206 -19.68 -7.71 -32.88
CA ALA A 206 -20.73 -8.51 -33.49
C ALA A 206 -21.91 -8.70 -32.53
N LEU A 207 -21.65 -8.96 -31.24
CA LEU A 207 -22.70 -9.09 -30.23
C LEU A 207 -23.43 -7.77 -29.96
N ALA A 208 -22.71 -6.65 -29.96
CA ALA A 208 -23.32 -5.32 -29.81
C ALA A 208 -24.21 -4.97 -31.01
N GLU A 209 -23.79 -5.32 -32.22
CA GLU A 209 -24.58 -5.18 -33.46
C GLU A 209 -25.80 -6.09 -33.46
N GLU A 210 -25.65 -7.37 -33.10
CA GLU A 210 -26.73 -8.35 -32.95
C GLU A 210 -27.81 -7.86 -31.97
N ARG A 211 -27.39 -7.24 -30.87
CA ARG A 211 -28.29 -6.70 -29.84
C ARG A 211 -28.82 -5.29 -30.15
N GLY A 212 -28.39 -4.67 -31.25
CA GLY A 212 -28.82 -3.32 -31.65
C GLY A 212 -28.31 -2.20 -30.74
N VAL A 213 -27.26 -2.44 -29.95
CA VAL A 213 -26.66 -1.47 -29.00
C VAL A 213 -25.33 -0.91 -29.49
N ALA A 214 -24.84 -1.31 -30.66
CA ALA A 214 -23.55 -0.85 -31.21
C ALA A 214 -23.41 0.68 -31.30
N LYS A 215 -24.52 1.42 -31.41
CA LYS A 215 -24.52 2.90 -31.38
C LYS A 215 -23.99 3.49 -30.07
N ASP A 216 -24.09 2.73 -28.98
CA ASP A 216 -23.65 3.14 -27.64
C ASP A 216 -22.19 2.74 -27.37
N PHE A 217 -21.49 2.17 -28.36
CA PHE A 217 -20.12 1.72 -28.26
C PHE A 217 -19.19 2.61 -29.08
N ASP A 218 -17.98 2.86 -28.59
CA ASP A 218 -16.84 3.24 -29.40
C ASP A 218 -15.88 2.07 -29.49
N PHE A 219 -15.28 1.90 -30.66
CA PHE A 219 -14.31 0.85 -30.93
C PHE A 219 -13.01 1.52 -31.36
N CYS A 220 -11.96 1.28 -30.60
CA CYS A 220 -10.61 1.71 -30.95
C CYS A 220 -9.64 0.53 -30.88
N ASP A 221 -8.53 0.69 -31.57
CA ASP A 221 -7.40 -0.23 -31.54
C ASP A 221 -6.10 0.56 -31.34
N ILE A 222 -4.97 -0.12 -31.24
CA ILE A 222 -3.67 0.48 -30.89
C ILE A 222 -3.25 1.60 -31.86
N ASP A 223 -3.74 1.59 -33.09
CA ASP A 223 -3.49 2.62 -34.12
C ASP A 223 -4.25 3.93 -33.87
N THR A 224 -5.32 3.89 -33.08
CA THR A 224 -6.22 5.01 -32.77
C THR A 224 -6.25 5.37 -31.29
N PHE A 225 -5.84 4.45 -30.41
CA PHE A 225 -5.66 4.66 -28.98
C PHE A 225 -4.64 3.66 -28.43
N ASP A 226 -3.40 4.09 -28.29
CA ASP A 226 -2.35 3.32 -27.61
C ASP A 226 -2.49 3.51 -26.09
N MET A 227 -3.02 2.49 -25.41
CA MET A 227 -3.21 2.51 -23.96
C MET A 227 -1.90 2.61 -23.15
N SER A 228 -0.74 2.40 -23.79
CA SER A 228 0.58 2.56 -23.19
C SER A 228 1.13 3.99 -23.28
N ASP A 229 0.53 4.84 -24.12
CA ASP A 229 0.88 6.25 -24.26
C ASP A 229 0.00 7.11 -23.33
N PRO A 230 0.56 7.75 -22.29
CA PRO A 230 -0.20 8.64 -21.41
C PRO A 230 -0.85 9.81 -22.14
N ASP A 231 -0.26 10.31 -23.22
CA ASP A 231 -0.77 11.46 -23.98
C ASP A 231 -2.01 11.07 -24.82
N ALA A 232 -2.13 9.79 -25.21
CA ALA A 232 -3.31 9.27 -25.91
C ALA A 232 -4.60 9.38 -25.07
N TYR A 233 -4.49 9.35 -23.74
CA TYR A 233 -5.64 9.52 -22.85
C TYR A 233 -6.23 10.93 -22.93
N ALA A 234 -5.43 11.95 -23.27
CA ALA A 234 -5.92 13.33 -23.40
C ALA A 234 -6.81 13.54 -24.64
N GLN A 235 -6.79 12.60 -25.60
CA GLN A 235 -7.57 12.67 -26.83
C GLN A 235 -9.03 12.25 -26.64
N TYR A 236 -9.34 11.59 -25.53
CA TYR A 236 -10.68 11.10 -25.20
C TYR A 236 -11.31 11.98 -24.11
N ASP A 237 -12.57 12.39 -24.35
CA ASP A 237 -13.40 12.93 -23.28
C ASP A 237 -13.96 11.75 -22.45
N TRP A 238 -13.22 11.39 -21.41
CA TRP A 238 -13.57 10.29 -20.51
C TRP A 238 -14.92 10.47 -19.79
N SER A 239 -15.46 11.68 -19.76
CA SER A 239 -16.80 11.93 -19.18
C SER A 239 -17.93 11.27 -20.00
N LEU A 240 -17.68 10.98 -21.29
CA LEU A 240 -18.64 10.33 -22.19
C LEU A 240 -18.77 8.83 -21.94
N TYR A 241 -17.79 8.20 -21.29
CA TYR A 241 -17.73 6.74 -21.12
C TYR A 241 -18.16 6.31 -19.71
N GLY A 242 -19.00 5.29 -19.65
CA GLY A 242 -19.45 4.66 -18.40
C GLY A 242 -18.80 3.31 -18.16
N THR A 243 -18.23 2.71 -19.20
CA THR A 243 -17.62 1.38 -19.16
C THR A 243 -16.49 1.30 -20.20
N VAL A 244 -15.42 0.58 -19.87
CA VAL A 244 -14.33 0.24 -20.78
C VAL A 244 -14.20 -1.28 -20.83
N ILE A 245 -14.24 -1.86 -22.02
CA ILE A 245 -13.96 -3.28 -22.28
C ILE A 245 -12.61 -3.37 -22.98
N ASN A 246 -11.60 -3.92 -22.29
CA ASN A 246 -10.28 -4.07 -22.89
C ASN A 246 -10.16 -5.42 -23.63
N CYS A 247 -10.21 -5.38 -24.96
CA CYS A 247 -9.98 -6.53 -25.83
C CYS A 247 -8.57 -6.52 -26.45
N GLY A 248 -7.73 -5.55 -26.11
CA GLY A 248 -6.36 -5.41 -26.60
C GLY A 248 -5.48 -6.56 -26.11
N ALA A 249 -5.04 -7.39 -27.05
CA ALA A 249 -4.06 -8.43 -26.80
C ALA A 249 -3.17 -8.56 -28.04
N TYR A 250 -1.85 -8.56 -27.84
CA TYR A 250 -0.90 -8.85 -28.92
C TYR A 250 -1.09 -10.32 -29.34
N THR A 251 -1.76 -10.53 -30.46
CA THR A 251 -2.11 -11.85 -30.99
C THR A 251 -1.51 -12.02 -32.38
N ALA A 252 -0.20 -11.81 -32.51
CA ALA A 252 0.56 -12.28 -33.66
C ALA A 252 0.81 -13.79 -33.55
N VAL A 253 -0.27 -14.58 -33.47
CA VAL A 253 -0.25 -15.99 -33.07
C VAL A 253 0.63 -16.81 -34.04
N ASP A 254 0.58 -16.61 -35.35
CA ASP A 254 1.33 -17.50 -36.27
C ASP A 254 2.87 -17.39 -36.17
N LYS A 255 3.42 -16.17 -35.92
CA LYS A 255 4.87 -15.99 -35.70
C LYS A 255 5.24 -16.19 -34.23
N ALA A 256 4.38 -15.74 -33.30
CA ALA A 256 4.55 -15.94 -31.87
C ALA A 256 4.24 -17.37 -31.41
N GLU A 257 3.78 -18.28 -32.28
CA GLU A 257 3.62 -19.71 -31.97
C GLU A 257 4.79 -20.58 -32.45
N THR A 258 5.70 -20.00 -33.22
CA THR A 258 7.00 -20.63 -33.45
C THR A 258 7.73 -20.74 -32.11
N PRO A 259 8.51 -21.81 -31.87
CA PRO A 259 9.33 -21.92 -30.66
C PRO A 259 10.20 -20.68 -30.43
N GLU A 260 10.63 -19.99 -31.48
CA GLU A 260 11.44 -18.77 -31.45
C GLU A 260 10.61 -17.52 -31.10
N GLY A 261 9.41 -17.36 -31.68
CA GLY A 261 8.54 -16.20 -31.41
C GLY A 261 7.84 -16.22 -30.04
N ARG A 262 7.86 -17.36 -29.32
CA ARG A 262 7.39 -17.47 -27.92
C ARG A 262 8.44 -17.04 -26.88
N LYS A 263 9.66 -16.72 -27.31
CA LYS A 263 10.75 -16.45 -26.36
C LYS A 263 10.71 -14.97 -25.93
N ALA A 264 10.38 -14.75 -24.68
CA ALA A 264 10.75 -13.53 -23.97
C ALA A 264 12.07 -13.78 -23.22
N ILE A 265 12.91 -12.76 -23.12
CA ILE A 265 14.13 -12.81 -22.30
C ILE A 265 13.94 -11.91 -21.08
N TYR A 266 14.11 -12.49 -19.90
CA TYR A 266 14.29 -11.71 -18.68
C TYR A 266 15.76 -11.30 -18.60
N VAL A 267 16.03 -10.00 -18.58
CA VAL A 267 17.37 -9.45 -18.43
C VAL A 267 17.51 -8.97 -16.98
N PRO A 268 18.19 -9.73 -16.11
CA PRO A 268 18.42 -9.27 -14.75
C PRO A 268 19.37 -8.07 -14.75
N ARG A 269 19.21 -7.19 -13.76
CA ARG A 269 20.09 -6.02 -13.56
C ARG A 269 21.56 -6.43 -13.61
N GLY A 270 22.35 -5.73 -14.41
CA GLY A 270 23.79 -5.97 -14.58
C GLY A 270 24.15 -6.89 -15.75
N VAL A 271 23.18 -7.58 -16.35
CA VAL A 271 23.38 -8.27 -17.63
C VAL A 271 23.23 -7.24 -18.75
N GLY A 272 24.33 -6.99 -19.47
CA GLY A 272 24.30 -6.18 -20.69
C GLY A 272 23.50 -6.88 -21.79
N ASN A 273 22.65 -6.14 -22.49
CA ASN A 273 21.86 -6.65 -23.60
C ASN A 273 21.91 -5.70 -24.79
N SER A 274 21.77 -6.27 -26.00
CA SER A 274 21.66 -5.52 -27.25
C SER A 274 20.83 -6.35 -28.24
N PHE A 275 20.24 -5.68 -29.23
CA PHE A 275 19.38 -6.29 -30.23
C PHE A 275 19.76 -5.78 -31.62
N GLN A 276 19.87 -6.68 -32.59
CA GLN A 276 20.05 -6.34 -34.00
C GLN A 276 18.75 -6.59 -34.76
N ALA A 277 18.24 -5.55 -35.43
CA ALA A 277 17.12 -5.71 -36.35
C ALA A 277 17.57 -6.51 -37.58
N LEU A 278 16.96 -7.66 -37.82
CA LEU A 278 17.30 -8.56 -38.93
C LEU A 278 16.44 -8.32 -40.18
N GLU A 279 15.30 -7.65 -40.02
CA GLU A 279 14.38 -7.29 -41.09
C GLU A 279 14.00 -5.80 -40.96
N ASP A 280 13.76 -5.15 -42.10
CA ASP A 280 13.28 -3.77 -42.13
C ASP A 280 11.96 -3.62 -41.38
N GLY A 281 11.82 -2.55 -40.59
CA GLY A 281 10.62 -2.29 -39.80
C GLY A 281 10.48 -3.17 -38.54
N THR A 282 11.54 -3.85 -38.11
CA THR A 282 11.55 -4.55 -36.81
C THR A 282 11.32 -3.57 -35.66
N ALA A 283 10.31 -3.84 -34.84
CA ALA A 283 10.04 -3.15 -33.60
C ALA A 283 10.04 -4.14 -32.44
N TYR A 284 10.56 -3.72 -31.29
CA TYR A 284 10.52 -4.49 -30.05
C TYR A 284 10.08 -3.59 -28.89
N THR A 285 9.46 -4.19 -27.89
CA THR A 285 9.08 -3.54 -26.64
C THR A 285 9.80 -4.22 -25.48
N TYR A 286 10.07 -3.47 -24.42
CA TYR A 286 10.66 -3.98 -23.20
C TYR A 286 9.99 -3.30 -22.01
N LEU A 287 9.86 -4.05 -20.91
CA LEU A 287 9.35 -3.55 -19.65
C LEU A 287 10.54 -3.31 -18.71
N VAL A 288 10.48 -2.20 -17.97
CA VAL A 288 11.46 -1.85 -16.94
C VAL A 288 10.77 -1.75 -15.59
N ASP A 289 11.49 -2.07 -14.53
CA ASP A 289 11.03 -1.98 -13.14
C ASP A 289 11.49 -0.69 -12.44
N ALA A 290 12.15 0.21 -13.17
CA ALA A 290 12.59 1.53 -12.70
C ALA A 290 12.37 2.60 -13.77
N HIS A 291 12.03 3.82 -13.31
CA HIS A 291 11.87 4.96 -14.22
C HIS A 291 13.21 5.31 -14.89
N TRP A 292 13.17 5.59 -16.18
CA TRP A 292 14.32 6.17 -16.86
C TRP A 292 14.54 7.62 -16.42
N SER A 293 15.77 7.99 -16.10
CA SER A 293 16.18 9.38 -15.93
C SER A 293 17.62 9.59 -16.39
N LEU A 294 17.97 10.82 -16.76
CA LEU A 294 19.35 11.18 -17.12
C LEU A 294 20.33 10.97 -15.96
N GLU A 295 19.85 11.09 -14.72
CA GLU A 295 20.67 10.84 -13.53
C GLU A 295 20.94 9.34 -13.35
N LEU A 296 19.91 8.50 -13.50
CA LEU A 296 20.04 7.04 -13.45
C LEU A 296 20.96 6.51 -14.55
N LYS A 297 20.93 7.10 -15.75
CA LYS A 297 21.84 6.73 -16.84
C LYS A 297 23.32 6.83 -16.47
N LYS A 298 23.71 7.70 -15.53
CA LYS A 298 25.10 7.80 -15.05
C LYS A 298 25.56 6.57 -14.28
N THR A 299 24.63 5.75 -13.80
CA THR A 299 24.91 4.50 -13.08
C THR A 299 24.99 3.28 -14.01
N TYR A 300 24.73 3.48 -15.32
CA TYR A 300 24.71 2.39 -16.28
C TYR A 300 26.12 2.03 -16.70
N THR A 301 26.32 0.74 -16.93
CA THR A 301 27.54 0.19 -17.52
C THR A 301 27.28 -0.09 -18.99
N PHE A 302 28.16 0.40 -19.87
CA PHE A 302 28.08 0.20 -21.31
C PHE A 302 29.36 -0.46 -21.81
N VAL A 303 29.25 -1.29 -22.85
CA VAL A 303 30.38 -1.90 -23.55
C VAL A 303 30.23 -1.68 -25.04
N ASN A 304 31.35 -1.54 -25.75
CA ASN A 304 31.36 -1.39 -27.19
C ASN A 304 30.90 -2.68 -27.89
N LEU A 305 29.98 -2.56 -28.85
CA LEU A 305 29.45 -3.70 -29.60
C LEU A 305 30.51 -4.42 -30.44
N ALA A 306 31.57 -3.70 -30.84
CA ALA A 306 32.66 -4.20 -31.67
C ALA A 306 33.83 -4.76 -30.85
N ASP A 307 33.70 -4.87 -29.54
CA ASP A 307 34.75 -5.43 -28.70
C ASP A 307 35.01 -6.92 -29.05
N PRO A 308 36.25 -7.29 -29.38
CA PRO A 308 36.58 -8.64 -29.83
C PRO A 308 36.48 -9.70 -28.72
N GLU A 309 36.56 -9.32 -27.45
CA GLU A 309 36.44 -10.24 -26.31
C GLU A 309 34.99 -10.66 -26.06
N LEU A 310 34.00 -9.87 -26.50
CA LEU A 310 32.58 -10.24 -26.41
C LEU A 310 32.24 -11.43 -27.33
N ALA A 311 33.00 -11.62 -28.42
CA ALA A 311 32.83 -12.68 -29.40
C ALA A 311 31.37 -12.85 -29.90
N ILE A 312 30.63 -11.75 -30.03
CA ILE A 312 29.23 -11.78 -30.49
C ILE A 312 29.20 -12.04 -31.99
N GLU A 313 28.58 -13.15 -32.38
CA GLU A 313 28.32 -13.49 -33.78
C GLU A 313 27.10 -12.71 -34.29
N TRP A 314 27.32 -11.44 -34.63
CA TRP A 314 26.26 -10.59 -35.21
C TRP A 314 25.83 -11.14 -36.58
N PRO A 315 24.53 -11.46 -36.79
CA PRO A 315 24.04 -11.96 -38.07
C PRO A 315 24.29 -11.01 -39.25
N ILE A 316 24.25 -9.70 -38.99
CA ILE A 316 24.67 -8.66 -39.92
C ILE A 316 25.98 -8.06 -39.38
N PRO A 317 27.08 -8.03 -40.16
CA PRO A 317 28.33 -7.40 -39.74
C PRO A 317 28.15 -5.95 -39.25
N LEU A 318 28.85 -5.55 -38.19
CA LEU A 318 28.66 -4.22 -37.57
C LEU A 318 29.08 -3.05 -38.48
N ASP A 319 29.96 -3.29 -39.46
CA ASP A 319 30.35 -2.31 -40.49
C ASP A 319 29.29 -2.14 -41.59
N GLU A 320 28.37 -3.10 -41.71
CA GLU A 320 27.18 -3.04 -42.58
C GLU A 320 25.91 -2.62 -41.81
N ALA A 321 25.92 -2.72 -40.48
CA ALA A 321 24.82 -2.32 -39.61
C ALA A 321 24.81 -0.81 -39.35
N THR A 322 23.60 -0.25 -39.14
CA THR A 322 23.47 1.12 -38.64
C THR A 322 23.63 1.11 -37.12
N VAL A 323 24.72 1.69 -36.62
CA VAL A 323 25.03 1.78 -35.19
C VAL A 323 24.98 3.25 -34.74
N SER A 324 24.46 3.50 -33.53
CA SER A 324 24.39 4.86 -33.00
C SER A 324 25.79 5.42 -32.68
N GLU A 325 25.96 6.74 -32.74
CA GLU A 325 27.21 7.38 -32.35
C GLU A 325 27.57 7.09 -30.88
N ALA A 326 26.58 6.94 -30.00
CA ALA A 326 26.83 6.59 -28.60
C ALA A 326 27.44 5.20 -28.48
N ASP A 327 26.88 4.20 -29.16
CA ASP A 327 27.34 2.81 -29.09
C ASP A 327 28.73 2.62 -29.70
N LEU A 328 29.07 3.38 -30.75
CA LEU A 328 30.41 3.40 -31.34
C LEU A 328 31.48 3.93 -30.37
N ASN A 329 31.09 4.82 -29.45
CA ASN A 329 31.99 5.48 -28.51
C ASN A 329 31.97 4.86 -27.10
N HIS A 330 31.22 3.78 -26.87
CA HIS A 330 31.27 3.04 -25.61
C HIS A 330 32.67 2.42 -25.39
N PRO A 331 33.10 2.24 -24.12
CA PRO A 331 34.40 1.67 -23.81
C PRO A 331 34.50 0.20 -24.21
N MET A 332 35.72 -0.24 -24.54
CA MET A 332 36.04 -1.67 -24.71
C MET A 332 35.92 -2.39 -23.36
N LEU A 333 35.64 -3.68 -23.37
CA LEU A 333 35.37 -4.53 -22.21
C LEU A 333 36.45 -4.40 -21.12
N ALA A 334 37.72 -4.31 -21.53
CA ALA A 334 38.85 -4.13 -20.63
C ALA A 334 38.79 -2.83 -19.80
N ASP A 335 38.11 -1.80 -20.31
CA ASP A 335 37.96 -0.47 -19.70
C ASP A 335 36.57 -0.26 -19.10
N VAL A 336 35.68 -1.25 -19.17
CA VAL A 336 34.33 -1.19 -18.61
C VAL A 336 34.39 -1.21 -17.08
N VAL A 337 33.68 -0.29 -16.44
CA VAL A 337 33.43 -0.35 -14.99
C VAL A 337 32.22 -1.26 -14.74
N PRO A 338 32.39 -2.42 -14.06
CA PRO A 338 31.29 -3.33 -13.82
C PRO A 338 30.14 -2.67 -13.05
N MET A 339 28.91 -3.08 -13.35
CA MET A 339 27.74 -2.53 -12.66
C MET A 339 27.79 -2.91 -11.18
N ALA A 340 27.85 -1.90 -10.31
CA ALA A 340 27.89 -2.11 -8.87
C ALA A 340 26.63 -2.87 -8.40
N PRO A 341 26.72 -3.79 -7.42
CA PRO A 341 25.56 -4.42 -6.83
C PRO A 341 24.66 -3.38 -6.15
N LYS A 342 23.38 -3.70 -5.97
CA LYS A 342 22.54 -2.89 -5.09
C LYS A 342 23.05 -3.03 -3.65
N ARG A 343 22.96 -1.94 -2.89
CA ARG A 343 23.48 -1.86 -1.52
C ARG A 343 22.56 -2.57 -0.52
N THR A 344 23.11 -2.91 0.64
CA THR A 344 22.36 -3.44 1.79
C THR A 344 22.34 -2.42 2.92
N LEU A 345 21.15 -2.01 3.37
CA LEU A 345 21.01 -1.15 4.54
C LEU A 345 20.87 -2.01 5.81
N VAL A 346 21.62 -1.72 6.86
CA VAL A 346 21.51 -2.38 8.17
C VAL A 346 21.10 -1.36 9.22
N THR A 347 19.92 -1.54 9.82
CA THR A 347 19.44 -0.68 10.92
C THR A 347 19.77 -1.31 12.28
N GLY A 348 19.93 -0.48 13.31
CA GLY A 348 20.32 -0.96 14.65
C GLY A 348 21.75 -1.53 14.65
N CYS A 349 22.64 -0.91 13.88
CA CYS A 349 23.98 -1.44 13.63
C CYS A 349 24.89 -1.47 14.87
N ASN A 350 24.56 -0.73 15.93
CA ASN A 350 25.31 -0.72 17.20
C ASN A 350 24.72 -1.73 18.22
N GLY A 351 23.71 -2.51 17.83
CA GLY A 351 23.21 -3.64 18.61
C GLY A 351 24.04 -4.91 18.42
N GLN A 352 23.86 -5.91 19.28
CA GLN A 352 24.65 -7.16 19.28
C GLN A 352 24.67 -7.85 17.90
N LEU A 353 23.52 -7.92 17.22
CA LEU A 353 23.42 -8.50 15.88
C LEU A 353 23.95 -7.57 14.80
N GLY A 354 23.74 -6.25 14.94
CA GLY A 354 24.29 -5.25 14.03
C GLY A 354 25.82 -5.31 13.93
N HIS A 355 26.49 -5.47 15.08
CA HIS A 355 27.93 -5.72 15.16
C HIS A 355 28.33 -7.02 14.45
N ALA A 356 27.61 -8.11 14.68
CA ALA A 356 27.91 -9.40 14.04
C ALA A 356 27.73 -9.36 12.51
N VAL A 357 26.65 -8.72 12.02
CA VAL A 357 26.41 -8.51 10.59
C VAL A 357 27.53 -7.68 9.96
N ARG A 358 27.99 -6.61 10.64
CA ARG A 358 29.11 -5.79 10.16
C ARG A 358 30.40 -6.59 10.11
N ALA A 359 30.75 -7.28 11.19
CA ALA A 359 31.97 -8.09 11.27
C ALA A 359 31.99 -9.18 10.18
N LEU A 360 30.86 -9.85 9.94
CA LEU A 360 30.75 -10.87 8.91
C LEU A 360 30.84 -10.28 7.49
N ALA A 361 30.28 -9.08 7.27
CA ALA A 361 30.41 -8.37 5.99
C ALA A 361 31.88 -7.96 5.72
N GLU A 362 32.60 -7.54 6.75
CA GLU A 362 34.04 -7.22 6.69
C GLU A 362 34.88 -8.46 6.44
N GLU A 363 34.64 -9.55 7.18
CA GLU A 363 35.29 -10.85 7.00
C GLU A 363 35.14 -11.37 5.57
N ARG A 364 33.95 -11.20 4.97
CA ARG A 364 33.65 -11.61 3.58
C ARG A 364 34.07 -10.59 2.52
N GLY A 365 34.62 -9.44 2.90
CA GLY A 365 35.08 -8.40 1.96
C GLY A 365 33.98 -7.67 1.20
N VAL A 366 32.73 -7.72 1.70
CA VAL A 366 31.55 -7.10 1.06
C VAL A 366 31.03 -5.87 1.79
N ALA A 367 31.66 -5.47 2.91
CA ALA A 367 31.23 -4.31 3.72
C ALA A 367 31.08 -2.99 2.94
N LYS A 368 31.82 -2.82 1.82
CA LYS A 368 31.69 -1.66 0.92
C LYS A 368 30.30 -1.51 0.29
N ASP A 369 29.57 -2.62 0.17
CA ASP A 369 28.23 -2.67 -0.41
C ASP A 369 27.13 -2.49 0.67
N PHE A 370 27.52 -2.22 1.92
CA PHE A 370 26.62 -2.03 3.05
C PHE A 370 26.58 -0.57 3.50
N ASP A 371 25.43 -0.13 3.95
CA ASP A 371 25.24 1.06 4.78
C ASP A 371 24.78 0.63 6.16
N PHE A 372 25.38 1.21 7.20
CA PHE A 372 25.05 0.92 8.57
C PHE A 372 24.51 2.17 9.24
N CYS A 373 23.32 2.07 9.82
CA CYS A 373 22.69 3.16 10.56
C CYS A 373 22.10 2.66 11.89
N ASP A 374 21.92 3.60 12.79
CA ASP A 374 21.24 3.39 14.07
C ASP A 374 20.25 4.54 14.31
N ILE A 375 19.50 4.49 15.41
CA ILE A 375 18.39 5.40 15.69
C ILE A 375 18.78 6.89 15.69
N ASP A 376 20.05 7.21 15.93
CA ASP A 376 20.61 8.56 15.91
C ASP A 376 20.77 9.15 14.51
N THR A 377 20.85 8.31 13.48
CA THR A 377 21.07 8.67 12.08
C THR A 377 19.88 8.34 11.20
N PHE A 378 19.16 7.27 11.53
CA PHE A 378 17.93 6.84 10.87
C PHE A 378 16.99 6.21 11.89
N ASP A 379 16.02 7.00 12.37
CA ASP A 379 14.89 6.47 13.13
C ASP A 379 13.90 5.82 12.16
N MET A 380 13.95 4.49 12.05
CA MET A 380 13.05 3.73 11.17
C MET A 380 11.55 3.92 11.48
N SER A 381 11.22 4.47 12.65
CA SER A 381 9.84 4.77 13.06
C SER A 381 9.38 6.20 12.72
N ASP A 382 10.29 7.03 12.20
CA ASP A 382 10.00 8.38 11.71
C ASP A 382 9.83 8.35 10.17
N PRO A 383 8.63 8.62 9.63
CA PRO A 383 8.42 8.61 8.19
C PRO A 383 9.26 9.67 7.44
N ASP A 384 9.60 10.79 8.07
CA ASP A 384 10.35 11.86 7.41
C ASP A 384 11.83 11.44 7.19
N ALA A 385 12.35 10.59 8.06
CA ALA A 385 13.71 10.05 7.96
C ALA A 385 13.94 9.18 6.70
N TYR A 386 12.89 8.72 6.03
CA TYR A 386 12.99 7.91 4.81
C TYR A 386 13.37 8.75 3.57
N ALA A 387 13.11 10.06 3.59
CA ALA A 387 13.38 10.94 2.46
C ALA A 387 14.88 11.18 2.21
N GLN A 388 15.75 10.88 3.18
CA GLN A 388 17.20 11.04 3.05
C GLN A 388 17.87 9.91 2.25
N TYR A 389 17.14 8.84 1.93
CA TYR A 389 17.66 7.68 1.21
C TYR A 389 17.06 7.59 -0.20
N ASP A 390 17.92 7.36 -1.19
CA ASP A 390 17.48 6.88 -2.50
C ASP A 390 17.31 5.36 -2.45
N TRP A 391 16.08 4.94 -2.17
CA TRP A 391 15.71 3.52 -2.03
C TRP A 391 15.94 2.70 -3.30
N SER A 392 16.09 3.33 -4.49
CA SER A 392 16.39 2.60 -5.73
C SER A 392 17.78 1.95 -5.74
N LEU A 393 18.70 2.47 -4.93
CA LEU A 393 20.07 1.98 -4.79
C LEU A 393 20.18 0.73 -3.90
N TYR A 394 19.13 0.43 -3.12
CA TYR A 394 19.13 -0.66 -2.15
C TYR A 394 18.43 -1.90 -2.72
N GLY A 395 19.01 -3.07 -2.44
CA GLY A 395 18.47 -4.39 -2.81
C GLY A 395 17.96 -5.15 -1.59
N THR A 396 18.53 -4.85 -0.42
CA THR A 396 18.24 -5.51 0.84
C THR A 396 18.22 -4.49 1.99
N VAL A 397 17.33 -4.70 2.96
CA VAL A 397 17.35 -4.07 4.28
C VAL A 397 17.42 -5.18 5.33
N ILE A 398 18.37 -5.10 6.26
CA ILE A 398 18.48 -5.98 7.43
C ILE A 398 18.14 -5.15 8.66
N ASN A 399 16.99 -5.41 9.25
CA ASN A 399 16.52 -4.74 10.44
C ASN A 399 16.96 -5.48 11.71
N CYS A 400 18.05 -5.01 12.33
CA CYS A 400 18.53 -5.46 13.64
C CYS A 400 18.03 -4.57 14.79
N GLY A 401 17.33 -3.47 14.49
CA GLY A 401 16.85 -2.51 15.47
C GLY A 401 15.59 -2.99 16.20
N ALA A 402 15.63 -2.96 17.53
CA ALA A 402 14.47 -3.29 18.37
C ALA A 402 14.60 -2.67 19.77
N TYR A 403 13.47 -2.45 20.44
CA TYR A 403 13.42 -2.23 21.87
C TYR A 403 13.33 -3.57 22.60
N THR A 404 14.39 -3.96 23.30
CA THR A 404 14.57 -5.30 23.89
C THR A 404 14.53 -5.34 25.42
N ALA A 405 14.27 -4.20 26.07
CA ALA A 405 14.14 -4.13 27.53
C ALA A 405 12.75 -4.64 27.96
N VAL A 406 12.57 -5.96 27.97
CA VAL A 406 11.27 -6.65 28.16
C VAL A 406 10.49 -6.14 29.36
N ASP A 407 11.10 -6.11 30.54
CA ASP A 407 10.42 -5.67 31.78
C ASP A 407 10.10 -4.17 31.76
N LYS A 408 10.97 -3.34 31.14
CA LYS A 408 10.72 -1.90 30.99
C LYS A 408 9.61 -1.61 29.99
N ALA A 409 9.37 -2.50 29.03
CA ALA A 409 8.28 -2.35 28.07
C ALA A 409 6.90 -2.34 28.76
N GLU A 410 6.78 -2.84 29.99
CA GLU A 410 5.54 -2.80 30.76
C GLU A 410 5.24 -1.45 31.44
N THR A 411 6.21 -0.52 31.47
CA THR A 411 5.94 0.83 32.01
C THR A 411 5.17 1.68 31.00
N PRO A 412 4.43 2.72 31.45
CA PRO A 412 3.73 3.62 30.53
C PRO A 412 4.63 4.19 29.42
N GLU A 413 5.85 4.60 29.76
CA GLU A 413 6.83 5.16 28.81
C GLU A 413 7.41 4.05 27.92
N GLY A 414 7.78 2.91 28.51
CA GLY A 414 8.34 1.78 27.78
C GLY A 414 7.38 1.19 26.75
N ARG A 415 6.07 1.17 27.04
CA ARG A 415 5.04 0.75 26.07
C ARG A 415 5.09 1.57 24.79
N VAL A 416 5.12 2.90 24.91
CA VAL A 416 5.15 3.80 23.74
C VAL A 416 6.42 3.57 22.92
N ILE A 417 7.57 3.45 23.58
CA ILE A 417 8.85 3.21 22.92
C ILE A 417 8.85 1.84 22.23
N ALA A 418 8.34 0.80 22.89
CA ALA A 418 8.25 -0.55 22.33
C ALA A 418 7.37 -0.59 21.08
N TRP A 419 6.18 0.02 21.10
CA TRP A 419 5.32 0.10 19.92
C TRP A 419 5.97 0.87 18.78
N LYS A 420 6.63 2.00 19.09
CA LYS A 420 7.34 2.82 18.09
C LYS A 420 8.46 2.01 17.41
N ALA A 421 9.32 1.37 18.20
CA ALA A 421 10.49 0.65 17.70
C ALA A 421 10.16 -0.73 17.09
N ASN A 422 9.26 -1.51 17.70
CA ASN A 422 9.04 -2.91 17.33
C ASN A 422 7.85 -3.12 16.38
N ALA A 423 6.93 -2.16 16.27
CA ALA A 423 5.76 -2.27 15.38
C ALA A 423 5.76 -1.18 14.30
N THR A 424 5.77 0.11 14.68
CA THR A 424 5.72 1.21 13.70
C THR A 424 6.95 1.23 12.78
N GLY A 425 8.15 1.06 13.34
CA GLY A 425 9.39 0.98 12.56
C GLY A 425 9.36 -0.12 11.48
N PRO A 426 9.13 -1.39 11.86
CA PRO A 426 9.00 -2.49 10.90
C PRO A 426 7.89 -2.29 9.87
N ALA A 427 6.75 -1.68 10.24
CA ALA A 427 5.67 -1.39 9.30
C ALA A 427 6.08 -0.37 8.21
N LEU A 428 6.81 0.68 8.58
CA LEU A 428 7.34 1.64 7.63
C LEU A 428 8.42 1.03 6.73
N LEU A 429 9.33 0.21 7.30
CA LEU A 429 10.32 -0.53 6.51
C LEU A 429 9.64 -1.48 5.52
N ALA A 430 8.63 -2.24 5.95
CA ALA A 430 7.90 -3.17 5.11
C ALA A 430 7.21 -2.47 3.93
N ARG A 431 6.53 -1.35 4.20
CA ARG A 431 5.90 -0.53 3.16
C ARG A 431 6.93 -0.03 2.14
N THR A 432 8.04 0.53 2.61
CA THR A 432 9.10 1.06 1.74
C THR A 432 9.72 -0.06 0.92
N CYS A 433 10.07 -1.19 1.54
CA CYS A 433 10.68 -2.31 0.84
C CYS A 433 9.74 -2.90 -0.22
N ALA A 434 8.45 -3.05 0.10
CA ALA A 434 7.44 -3.51 -0.85
C ALA A 434 7.30 -2.58 -2.05
N GLY A 435 7.27 -1.26 -1.83
CA GLY A 435 7.15 -0.26 -2.90
C GLY A 435 8.35 -0.22 -3.85
N HIS A 436 9.53 -0.66 -3.40
CA HIS A 436 10.78 -0.63 -4.16
C HIS A 436 11.31 -2.00 -4.57
N GLY A 437 10.59 -3.09 -4.27
CA GLY A 437 11.02 -4.46 -4.56
C GLY A 437 12.28 -4.91 -3.81
N ILE A 438 12.54 -4.30 -2.64
CA ILE A 438 13.69 -4.57 -1.76
C ILE A 438 13.39 -5.79 -0.88
N THR A 439 14.40 -6.62 -0.65
CA THR A 439 14.28 -7.73 0.32
C THR A 439 14.42 -7.21 1.75
N LEU A 440 13.43 -7.48 2.62
CA LEU A 440 13.46 -7.09 4.03
C LEU A 440 13.74 -8.29 4.93
N VAL A 441 14.89 -8.30 5.60
CA VAL A 441 15.17 -9.22 6.71
C VAL A 441 14.77 -8.52 8.02
N HIS A 442 13.87 -9.12 8.79
CA HIS A 442 13.43 -8.60 10.09
C HIS A 442 13.70 -9.62 11.19
N VAL A 443 14.41 -9.21 12.23
CA VAL A 443 14.69 -10.08 13.38
C VAL A 443 13.54 -10.00 14.36
N SER A 444 12.93 -11.12 14.69
CA SER A 444 11.82 -11.25 15.63
C SER A 444 12.19 -12.07 16.87
N SER A 445 11.21 -12.54 17.63
CA SER A 445 11.43 -13.21 18.92
C SER A 445 10.44 -14.34 19.15
N ASP A 446 10.88 -15.36 19.89
CA ASP A 446 10.09 -16.37 20.60
C ASP A 446 8.94 -15.80 21.44
N TYR A 447 9.06 -14.58 21.96
CA TYR A 447 8.02 -13.92 22.78
C TYR A 447 6.74 -13.57 22.01
N VAL A 448 6.70 -13.85 20.71
CA VAL A 448 5.45 -13.82 19.93
C VAL A 448 4.49 -14.95 20.29
N PHE A 449 4.95 -15.95 21.04
CA PHE A 449 4.16 -17.07 21.56
C PHE A 449 3.97 -16.99 23.07
N ASP A 450 2.98 -17.73 23.59
CA ASP A 450 2.70 -17.85 25.01
C ASP A 450 3.53 -18.92 25.75
N GLY A 451 4.25 -19.77 25.01
CA GLY A 451 5.03 -20.85 25.59
C GLY A 451 4.21 -22.02 26.13
N THR A 452 2.97 -22.21 25.64
CA THR A 452 2.14 -23.36 26.01
C THR A 452 2.52 -24.65 25.26
N ALA A 453 3.07 -24.53 24.05
CA ALA A 453 3.70 -25.63 23.34
C ALA A 453 5.16 -25.79 23.78
N GLU A 454 5.67 -27.02 23.86
CA GLU A 454 7.07 -27.27 24.23
C GLU A 454 8.07 -26.80 23.16
N VAL A 455 7.66 -26.88 21.88
CA VAL A 455 8.41 -26.43 20.71
C VAL A 455 7.44 -25.70 19.79
N HIS A 456 7.80 -24.49 19.37
CA HIS A 456 7.01 -23.64 18.49
C HIS A 456 7.47 -23.76 17.04
N THR A 457 6.52 -23.68 16.11
CA THR A 457 6.76 -23.73 14.65
C THR A 457 6.39 -22.40 14.00
N GLU A 458 6.87 -22.12 12.78
CA GLU A 458 6.60 -20.85 12.12
C GLU A 458 5.10 -20.59 11.83
N GLU A 459 4.33 -21.67 11.67
CA GLU A 459 2.90 -21.70 11.38
C GLU A 459 2.02 -21.56 12.63
N GLU A 460 2.63 -21.55 13.82
CA GLU A 460 1.89 -21.34 15.06
C GLU A 460 1.29 -19.92 15.11
N PRO A 461 -0.01 -19.77 15.46
CA PRO A 461 -0.61 -18.46 15.63
C PRO A 461 0.05 -17.65 16.75
N LEU A 462 0.21 -16.35 16.53
CA LEU A 462 0.79 -15.43 17.51
C LEU A 462 -0.07 -15.35 18.78
N SER A 463 0.53 -15.55 19.95
CA SER A 463 -0.12 -15.54 21.27
C SER A 463 0.72 -14.83 22.36
N PRO A 464 1.24 -13.61 22.12
CA PRO A 464 2.21 -12.99 23.01
C PRO A 464 1.64 -12.61 24.39
N LEU A 465 2.40 -12.90 25.47
CA LEU A 465 1.99 -12.59 26.85
C LEU A 465 2.35 -11.18 27.33
N SER A 466 3.49 -10.63 26.88
CA SER A 466 4.02 -9.34 27.33
C SER A 466 3.90 -8.24 26.29
N VAL A 467 4.03 -6.98 26.70
CA VAL A 467 4.08 -5.84 25.75
C VAL A 467 5.20 -6.03 24.72
N TYR A 468 6.38 -6.48 25.16
CA TYR A 468 7.49 -6.75 24.25
C TYR A 468 7.06 -7.76 23.18
N GLY A 469 6.50 -8.91 23.59
CA GLY A 469 5.96 -9.91 22.67
C GLY A 469 4.89 -9.37 21.73
N GLN A 470 3.93 -8.61 22.26
CA GLN A 470 2.83 -8.02 21.47
C GLN A 470 3.35 -7.08 20.39
N THR A 471 4.34 -6.25 20.74
CA THR A 471 4.92 -5.30 19.78
C THR A 471 5.79 -6.00 18.73
N LYS A 472 6.51 -7.08 19.09
CA LYS A 472 7.24 -7.93 18.13
C LYS A 472 6.29 -8.67 17.19
N ALA A 473 5.19 -9.23 17.70
CA ALA A 473 4.15 -9.89 16.92
C ALA A 473 3.48 -8.91 15.93
N ALA A 474 3.22 -7.67 16.35
CA ALA A 474 2.73 -6.63 15.46
C ALA A 474 3.74 -6.28 14.35
N GLY A 475 5.04 -6.28 14.67
CA GLY A 475 6.12 -6.16 13.68
C GLY A 475 6.12 -7.29 12.65
N ASP A 476 5.99 -8.55 13.09
CA ASP A 476 5.89 -9.73 12.22
C ASP A 476 4.72 -9.59 11.23
N ILE A 477 3.54 -9.23 11.73
CA ILE A 477 2.34 -9.03 10.90
C ILE A 477 2.58 -7.95 9.84
N ALA A 478 3.22 -6.84 10.22
CA ALA A 478 3.49 -5.76 9.28
C ALA A 478 4.52 -6.15 8.21
N VAL A 479 5.60 -6.86 8.61
CA VAL A 479 6.65 -7.32 7.70
C VAL A 479 6.14 -8.40 6.74
N ALA A 480 5.23 -9.27 7.18
CA ALA A 480 4.59 -10.26 6.32
C ALA A 480 3.85 -9.63 5.11
N GLY A 481 3.48 -8.35 5.20
CA GLY A 481 2.92 -7.59 4.08
C GLY A 481 3.93 -7.19 2.99
N CYS A 482 5.24 -7.34 3.23
CA CYS A 482 6.27 -7.12 2.23
C CYS A 482 6.48 -8.41 1.39
N PRO A 483 6.30 -8.41 0.06
CA PRO A 483 6.38 -9.66 -0.72
C PRO A 483 7.73 -10.40 -0.65
N ARG A 484 8.83 -9.66 -0.44
CA ARG A 484 10.19 -10.19 -0.35
C ARG A 484 10.72 -10.02 1.07
N HIS A 485 10.30 -10.88 1.99
CA HIS A 485 10.70 -10.80 3.39
C HIS A 485 11.32 -12.09 3.92
N TYR A 486 12.18 -11.92 4.93
CA TYR A 486 12.63 -12.97 5.84
C TYR A 486 12.39 -12.50 7.27
N ILE A 487 11.46 -13.13 7.99
CA ILE A 487 11.31 -12.91 9.44
C ILE A 487 12.14 -13.98 10.15
N MET A 488 13.18 -13.57 10.87
CA MET A 488 14.09 -14.46 11.59
C MET A 488 13.72 -14.43 13.08
N ARG A 489 12.90 -15.38 13.56
CA ARG A 489 12.52 -15.46 14.98
C ARG A 489 13.63 -16.10 15.78
N SER A 490 13.91 -15.57 16.97
CA SER A 490 15.01 -16.05 17.78
C SER A 490 14.71 -15.99 19.27
N SER A 491 15.58 -16.58 20.08
CA SER A 491 15.52 -16.56 21.54
C SER A 491 16.90 -16.29 22.12
N TRP A 492 16.92 -15.58 23.26
CA TRP A 492 18.06 -15.55 24.19
C TRP A 492 19.40 -15.20 23.52
N VAL A 493 19.41 -14.05 22.85
CA VAL A 493 20.49 -13.60 21.97
C VAL A 493 21.77 -13.23 22.75
N ILE A 494 22.91 -13.82 22.35
CA ILE A 494 24.24 -13.62 22.92
C ILE A 494 25.20 -13.09 21.85
N GLY A 495 25.88 -11.97 22.13
CA GLY A 495 26.83 -11.38 21.19
C GLY A 495 27.67 -10.27 21.80
N GLU A 496 28.11 -9.35 20.96
CA GLU A 496 28.85 -8.17 21.42
C GLU A 496 27.89 -7.13 22.03
N GLY A 497 27.78 -7.15 23.35
CA GLY A 497 27.00 -6.17 24.13
C GLY A 497 26.71 -6.68 25.53
N HIS A 498 25.73 -6.09 26.19
CA HIS A 498 25.19 -6.60 27.46
C HIS A 498 24.29 -7.82 27.18
N ASN A 499 24.58 -8.95 27.81
CA ASN A 499 23.81 -10.18 27.70
C ASN A 499 23.93 -11.05 28.96
N PHE A 500 23.07 -12.07 29.03
CA PHE A 500 22.96 -12.95 30.19
C PHE A 500 24.27 -13.68 30.53
N VAL A 501 24.99 -14.21 29.52
CA VAL A 501 26.23 -14.97 29.73
C VAL A 501 27.30 -14.10 30.38
N LYS A 502 27.52 -12.87 29.89
CA LYS A 502 28.44 -11.91 30.50
C LYS A 502 28.03 -11.53 31.93
N THR A 503 26.73 -11.35 32.17
CA THR A 503 26.21 -11.08 33.53
C THR A 503 26.52 -12.27 34.46
N MET A 504 26.26 -13.51 34.02
CA MET A 504 26.53 -14.70 34.83
C MET A 504 28.02 -14.90 35.07
N LYS A 505 28.89 -14.72 34.06
CA LYS A 505 30.34 -14.77 34.25
C LYS A 505 30.80 -13.74 35.29
N GLY A 506 30.36 -12.49 35.16
CA GLY A 506 30.73 -11.43 36.11
C GLY A 506 30.23 -11.72 37.53
N LEU A 507 29.05 -12.32 37.69
CA LEU A 507 28.55 -12.76 38.99
C LEU A 507 29.36 -13.95 39.54
N SER A 508 29.76 -14.89 38.68
CA SER A 508 30.64 -15.99 39.03
C SER A 508 31.98 -15.48 39.58
N ASP A 509 32.59 -14.50 38.89
CA ASP A 509 33.87 -13.90 39.30
C ASP A 509 33.71 -13.23 40.69
N ARG A 510 32.61 -12.50 40.91
CA ARG A 510 32.29 -11.88 42.21
C ARG A 510 32.06 -12.90 43.33
N VAL A 511 31.47 -14.05 43.03
CA VAL A 511 31.27 -15.11 44.04
C VAL A 511 32.59 -15.73 44.50
N THR A 512 33.61 -15.73 43.63
CA THR A 512 34.95 -16.20 43.99
C THR A 512 35.85 -15.13 44.61
N ASP A 513 35.45 -13.87 44.55
CA ASP A 513 36.21 -12.75 45.12
C ASP A 513 36.04 -12.76 46.65
N PRO A 514 37.13 -12.97 47.44
CA PRO A 514 37.06 -12.98 48.89
C PRO A 514 36.66 -11.63 49.50
N ASP A 515 36.75 -10.53 48.74
CA ASP A 515 36.38 -9.19 49.18
C ASP A 515 34.92 -8.81 48.83
N ASP A 516 34.23 -9.60 48.01
CA ASP A 516 32.79 -9.45 47.74
C ASP A 516 31.96 -10.28 48.76
N LYS A 517 30.73 -9.83 49.02
CA LYS A 517 29.80 -10.49 49.95
C LYS A 517 28.84 -11.44 49.25
N LEU A 518 28.90 -11.53 47.92
CA LEU A 518 28.00 -12.36 47.13
C LEU A 518 28.40 -13.83 47.25
N GLU A 519 27.62 -14.63 47.97
CA GLU A 519 27.95 -16.06 48.16
C GLU A 519 27.36 -16.98 47.09
N GLN A 520 26.22 -16.60 46.52
CA GLN A 520 25.45 -17.38 45.55
C GLN A 520 24.50 -16.47 44.77
N VAL A 521 23.95 -16.98 43.66
CA VAL A 521 22.93 -16.29 42.86
C VAL A 521 21.70 -17.15 42.68
N THR A 522 20.53 -16.52 42.53
CA THR A 522 19.27 -17.22 42.22
C THR A 522 18.91 -16.99 40.75
N VAL A 523 18.54 -18.06 40.05
CA VAL A 523 18.21 -18.03 38.62
C VAL A 523 16.98 -18.89 38.37
N VAL A 524 16.10 -18.43 37.49
CA VAL A 524 14.84 -19.13 37.17
C VAL A 524 15.10 -20.47 36.47
N ASP A 525 14.39 -21.51 36.90
CA ASP A 525 14.58 -22.90 36.43
C ASP A 525 13.38 -23.45 35.64
N ASP A 526 12.31 -22.67 35.52
CA ASP A 526 11.05 -23.04 34.85
C ASP A 526 10.77 -22.19 33.59
N GLN A 527 11.80 -21.56 33.03
CA GLN A 527 11.79 -20.93 31.70
C GLN A 527 12.82 -21.63 30.83
N LEU A 528 12.35 -22.25 29.73
CA LEU A 528 13.07 -23.26 28.96
C LEU A 528 13.25 -22.81 27.51
N GLY A 529 14.48 -22.85 27.01
CA GLY A 529 14.81 -22.35 25.67
C GLY A 529 16.23 -22.72 25.24
N ARG A 530 16.71 -22.03 24.21
CA ARG A 530 18.07 -22.16 23.66
C ARG A 530 18.71 -20.79 23.50
N LEU A 531 20.03 -20.71 23.69
CA LEU A 531 20.79 -19.52 23.35
C LEU A 531 20.87 -19.35 21.83
N THR A 532 20.99 -18.11 21.38
CA THR A 532 21.31 -17.81 19.97
C THR A 532 22.48 -16.87 19.89
N PHE A 533 23.59 -17.32 19.29
CA PHE A 533 24.74 -16.45 19.10
C PHE A 533 24.55 -15.57 17.87
N THR A 534 24.90 -14.28 17.99
CA THR A 534 24.65 -13.32 16.91
C THR A 534 25.50 -13.57 15.67
N ARG A 535 26.66 -14.21 15.81
CA ARG A 535 27.47 -14.67 14.67
C ARG A 535 26.68 -15.67 13.83
N ASP A 536 26.14 -16.71 14.46
CA ASP A 536 25.40 -17.77 13.78
C ASP A 536 24.14 -17.24 13.11
N MET A 537 23.42 -16.34 13.79
CA MET A 537 22.27 -15.67 13.20
C MET A 537 22.67 -14.81 12.00
N ALA A 538 23.79 -14.09 12.06
CA ALA A 538 24.28 -13.33 10.92
C ALA A 538 24.65 -14.28 9.76
N GLU A 539 25.26 -15.43 10.04
CA GLU A 539 25.54 -16.46 9.03
C GLU A 539 24.26 -17.02 8.40
N ALA A 540 23.22 -17.29 9.19
CA ALA A 540 21.90 -17.71 8.71
C ALA A 540 21.24 -16.64 7.83
N ILE A 541 21.30 -15.37 8.21
CA ILE A 541 20.80 -14.25 7.41
C ILE A 541 21.53 -14.18 6.06
N PHE A 542 22.86 -14.27 6.06
CA PHE A 542 23.64 -14.27 4.83
C PHE A 542 23.35 -15.51 3.98
N HIS A 543 23.06 -16.66 4.60
CA HIS A 543 22.68 -17.89 3.91
C HIS A 543 21.35 -17.74 3.17
N VAL A 544 20.27 -17.32 3.85
CA VAL A 544 18.95 -17.18 3.20
C VAL A 544 18.94 -16.11 2.11
N LEU A 545 19.76 -15.06 2.27
CA LEU A 545 19.99 -14.05 1.23
C LEU A 545 20.77 -14.62 0.05
N GLY A 546 21.88 -15.32 0.30
CA GLY A 546 22.78 -15.83 -0.73
C GLY A 546 22.25 -17.03 -1.50
N THR A 547 21.44 -17.87 -0.86
CA THR A 547 20.78 -19.02 -1.50
C THR A 547 19.44 -18.67 -2.14
N HIS A 548 18.94 -17.45 -1.91
CA HIS A 548 17.58 -17.03 -2.29
C HIS A 548 16.53 -18.03 -1.82
N ALA A 549 16.61 -18.41 -0.54
CA ALA A 549 15.62 -19.29 0.10
C ALA A 549 14.19 -18.74 -0.12
N PRO A 550 13.15 -19.59 -0.07
CA PRO A 550 11.78 -19.11 -0.18
C PRO A 550 11.49 -18.00 0.85
N TYR A 551 10.92 -16.87 0.41
CA TYR A 551 10.55 -15.79 1.33
C TYR A 551 9.51 -16.27 2.36
N GLY A 552 9.59 -15.74 3.58
CA GLY A 552 8.71 -16.13 4.67
C GLY A 552 9.32 -15.95 6.06
N THR A 553 8.82 -16.73 7.01
CA THR A 553 9.33 -16.76 8.38
C THR A 553 10.22 -17.98 8.58
N TYR A 554 11.28 -17.82 9.36
CA TYR A 554 12.24 -18.84 9.75
C TYR A 554 12.57 -18.71 11.22
N ASP A 555 12.43 -19.80 11.94
CA ASP A 555 12.90 -19.91 13.31
C ASP A 555 14.43 -20.15 13.32
N CYS A 556 15.14 -19.34 14.11
CA CYS A 556 16.58 -19.15 14.04
C CYS A 556 17.16 -19.02 15.45
N THR A 557 17.39 -20.16 16.08
CA THR A 557 18.05 -20.29 17.39
C THR A 557 19.21 -21.27 17.31
N GLY A 558 20.13 -21.29 18.28
CA GLY A 558 21.12 -22.36 18.33
C GLY A 558 20.44 -23.74 18.42
N SER A 559 21.04 -24.77 17.84
CA SER A 559 20.57 -26.16 17.98
C SER A 559 21.02 -26.74 19.34
N GLY A 560 20.72 -28.01 19.60
CA GLY A 560 21.08 -28.66 20.85
C GLY A 560 19.95 -28.72 21.88
N ALA A 561 20.30 -29.02 23.13
CA ALA A 561 19.33 -29.29 24.19
C ALA A 561 18.55 -28.04 24.61
N VAL A 562 17.26 -28.20 24.92
CA VAL A 562 16.47 -27.15 25.59
C VAL A 562 16.85 -27.15 27.07
N LYS A 563 17.21 -25.98 27.60
CA LYS A 563 17.68 -25.81 29.00
C LYS A 563 17.00 -24.65 29.68
N SER A 564 17.01 -24.68 31.01
CA SER A 564 16.57 -23.55 31.82
C SER A 564 17.64 -22.46 31.89
N TRP A 565 17.25 -21.23 32.25
CA TRP A 565 18.24 -20.20 32.57
C TRP A 565 19.18 -20.61 33.72
N ALA A 566 18.70 -21.36 34.70
CA ALA A 566 19.52 -21.85 35.82
C ALA A 566 20.57 -22.87 35.36
N ASP A 567 20.21 -23.76 34.43
CA ASP A 567 21.16 -24.71 33.83
C ASP A 567 22.26 -23.97 33.03
N ILE A 568 21.87 -22.97 32.23
CA ILE A 568 22.83 -22.14 31.47
C ILE A 568 23.74 -21.38 32.42
N ALA A 569 23.19 -20.75 33.46
CA ALA A 569 23.99 -20.04 34.46
C ALA A 569 24.97 -20.98 35.17
N ARG A 570 24.54 -22.20 35.53
CA ARG A 570 25.39 -23.22 36.13
C ARG A 570 26.55 -23.60 35.21
N ALA A 571 26.27 -23.81 33.92
CA ALA A 571 27.30 -24.10 32.92
C ALA A 571 28.32 -22.95 32.80
N VAL A 572 27.85 -21.69 32.80
CA VAL A 572 28.73 -20.51 32.78
C VAL A 572 29.60 -20.42 34.03
N PHE A 573 29.03 -20.60 35.22
CA PHE A 573 29.78 -20.59 36.49
C PHE A 573 30.83 -21.70 36.53
N GLU A 574 30.44 -22.91 36.13
CA GLU A 574 31.34 -24.06 36.10
C GLU A 574 32.51 -23.82 35.13
N ALA A 575 32.25 -23.34 33.92
CA ALA A 575 33.28 -23.07 32.93
C ALA A 575 34.18 -21.88 33.32
N ALA A 576 33.62 -20.85 33.98
CA ALA A 576 34.37 -19.66 34.37
C ALA A 576 35.29 -19.92 35.58
N ASN A 577 34.76 -20.55 36.64
CA ASN A 577 35.45 -20.65 37.94
C ASN A 577 35.25 -22.00 38.67
N GLY A 578 34.56 -22.98 38.09
CA GLY A 578 34.28 -24.27 38.74
C GLY A 578 33.36 -24.17 39.95
N ASN A 579 32.48 -23.16 39.98
CA ASN A 579 31.58 -22.86 41.10
C ASN A 579 30.10 -22.95 40.70
N GLY A 580 29.75 -23.88 39.80
CA GLY A 580 28.38 -24.08 39.34
C GLY A 580 27.38 -24.40 40.46
N ASP A 581 27.84 -24.93 41.58
CA ASP A 581 27.03 -25.19 42.78
C ASP A 581 26.50 -23.91 43.46
N ARG A 582 27.05 -22.73 43.12
CA ARG A 582 26.61 -21.41 43.61
C ARG A 582 25.42 -20.82 42.85
N VAL A 583 24.92 -21.52 41.84
CA VAL A 583 23.67 -21.19 41.15
C VAL A 583 22.52 -21.95 41.79
N VAL A 584 21.63 -21.20 42.44
CA VAL A 584 20.45 -21.73 43.13
C VAL A 584 19.22 -21.58 42.22
N PRO A 585 18.61 -22.70 41.76
CA PRO A 585 17.42 -22.64 40.93
C PRO A 585 16.21 -22.16 41.75
N VAL A 586 15.38 -21.32 41.14
CA VAL A 586 14.12 -20.82 41.73
C VAL A 586 12.99 -20.87 40.70
N SER A 587 11.73 -20.93 41.15
CA SER A 587 10.59 -20.79 40.23
C SER A 587 10.42 -19.35 39.76
N THR A 588 9.81 -19.14 38.60
CA THR A 588 9.42 -17.82 38.10
C THR A 588 8.53 -17.10 39.10
N ALA A 589 7.61 -17.81 39.76
CA ALA A 589 6.74 -17.25 40.79
C ALA A 589 7.52 -16.70 41.99
N ASP A 590 8.49 -17.47 42.52
CA ASP A 590 9.32 -17.05 43.65
C ASP A 590 10.26 -15.91 43.27
N TYR A 591 10.81 -15.95 42.06
CA TYR A 591 11.66 -14.88 41.55
C TYR A 591 10.87 -13.56 41.43
N TYR A 592 9.65 -13.61 40.89
CA TYR A 592 8.79 -12.43 40.72
C TYR A 592 8.25 -11.88 42.04
N ALA A 593 7.97 -12.73 43.03
CA ALA A 593 7.52 -12.28 44.34
C ALA A 593 8.55 -11.35 45.03
N ASN A 594 9.82 -11.47 44.66
CA ASN A 594 10.92 -10.68 45.22
C ASN A 594 11.39 -9.54 44.31
N ALA A 595 10.77 -9.36 43.13
CA ALA A 595 11.14 -8.31 42.19
C ALA A 595 10.56 -6.95 42.62
N ALA A 596 11.40 -5.92 42.70
CA ALA A 596 11.00 -4.56 43.10
C ALA A 596 10.51 -3.69 41.93
N GLY A 597 10.53 -4.20 40.70
CA GLY A 597 10.24 -3.45 39.46
C GLY A 597 9.08 -4.03 38.65
N PRO A 598 8.73 -3.41 37.51
CA PRO A 598 7.80 -4.01 36.56
C PRO A 598 8.35 -5.36 36.10
N VAL A 599 7.46 -6.34 35.96
CA VAL A 599 7.81 -7.69 35.51
C VAL A 599 6.92 -8.03 34.33
N ALA A 600 7.55 -8.36 33.21
CA ALA A 600 6.84 -8.85 32.05
C ALA A 600 6.56 -10.35 32.19
N PRO A 601 5.35 -10.83 31.87
CA PRO A 601 5.09 -12.26 31.73
C PRO A 601 6.02 -12.88 30.66
N ARG A 602 6.68 -13.98 31.00
CA ARG A 602 7.60 -14.70 30.10
C ARG A 602 7.03 -16.06 29.74
N PRO A 603 7.21 -16.53 28.49
CA PRO A 603 6.79 -17.87 28.10
C PRO A 603 7.58 -18.93 28.88
N VAL A 604 6.90 -20.02 29.26
CA VAL A 604 7.53 -21.15 29.95
C VAL A 604 8.45 -21.91 29.00
N HIS A 605 7.94 -22.20 27.80
CA HIS A 605 8.69 -22.83 26.73
C HIS A 605 8.94 -21.82 25.61
N SER A 606 10.17 -21.77 25.12
CA SER A 606 10.57 -20.87 24.04
C SER A 606 11.47 -21.54 23.01
N ALA A 607 11.47 -22.87 22.97
CA ALA A 607 12.20 -23.62 21.97
C ALA A 607 11.49 -23.48 20.62
N LEU A 608 12.26 -23.19 19.58
CA LEU A 608 11.75 -23.07 18.21
C LEU A 608 12.18 -24.28 17.37
N ASP A 609 11.33 -24.69 16.42
CA ASP A 609 11.61 -25.75 15.45
C ASP A 609 12.49 -25.20 14.33
N LEU A 610 13.66 -25.81 14.12
CA LEU A 610 14.65 -25.32 13.14
C LEU A 610 14.50 -25.95 11.75
N SER A 611 13.60 -26.91 11.58
CA SER A 611 13.53 -27.78 10.41
C SER A 611 13.35 -27.01 9.09
N ARG A 612 12.64 -25.87 9.12
CA ARG A 612 12.45 -25.04 7.93
C ARG A 612 13.75 -24.37 7.49
N LEU A 613 14.52 -23.79 8.42
CA LEU A 613 15.84 -23.22 8.11
C LEU A 613 16.80 -24.31 7.63
N GLU A 614 16.80 -25.47 8.28
CA GLU A 614 17.60 -26.64 7.87
C GLU A 614 17.26 -27.12 6.46
N SER A 615 15.99 -27.06 6.06
CA SER A 615 15.57 -27.43 4.71
C SER A 615 16.18 -26.54 3.61
N THR A 616 16.65 -25.34 3.97
CA THR A 616 17.40 -24.45 3.07
C THR A 616 18.89 -24.84 2.93
N GLY A 617 19.35 -25.82 3.71
CA GLY A 617 20.74 -26.28 3.76
C GLY A 617 21.59 -25.59 4.83
N PHE A 618 20.99 -24.84 5.77
CA PHE A 618 21.71 -24.22 6.88
C PHE A 618 21.32 -24.84 8.22
N HIS A 619 22.30 -25.41 8.91
CA HIS A 619 22.11 -25.97 10.25
C HIS A 619 22.69 -25.01 11.27
N MET A 620 21.86 -24.61 12.25
CA MET A 620 22.33 -23.77 13.35
C MET A 620 23.31 -24.57 14.23
N PRO A 621 24.46 -23.99 14.62
CA PRO A 621 25.41 -24.63 15.53
C PRO A 621 24.77 -25.01 16.87
N ASP A 622 25.35 -26.01 17.54
CA ASP A 622 24.92 -26.38 18.89
C ASP A 622 25.29 -25.25 19.86
N TRP A 623 24.30 -24.73 20.57
CA TRP A 623 24.53 -23.55 21.42
C TRP A 623 25.43 -23.85 22.62
N GLU A 624 25.50 -25.11 23.09
CA GLU A 624 26.37 -25.50 24.22
C GLU A 624 27.85 -25.44 23.81
N GLU A 625 28.16 -25.84 22.58
CA GLU A 625 29.50 -25.72 21.99
C GLU A 625 29.87 -24.24 21.79
N GLU A 626 28.98 -23.46 21.19
CA GLU A 626 29.18 -22.02 20.96
C GLU A 626 29.31 -21.23 22.27
N LEU A 627 28.61 -21.64 23.34
CA LEU A 627 28.80 -21.06 24.67
C LEU A 627 30.23 -21.28 25.17
N GLY A 628 30.77 -22.48 24.96
CA GLY A 628 32.15 -22.80 25.30
C GLY A 628 33.15 -21.93 24.56
N GLU A 629 32.98 -21.74 23.25
CA GLU A 629 33.85 -20.86 22.46
C GLU A 629 33.70 -19.39 22.85
N TYR A 630 32.46 -18.91 23.04
CA TYR A 630 32.19 -17.54 23.47
C TYR A 630 32.84 -17.22 24.82
N LEU A 631 32.77 -18.12 25.79
CA LEU A 631 33.39 -17.93 27.11
C LEU A 631 34.93 -17.81 27.05
N LYS A 632 35.60 -18.46 26.09
CA LYS A 632 37.06 -18.30 25.90
C LYS A 632 37.44 -16.89 25.42
N THR A 633 36.49 -16.14 24.87
CA THR A 633 36.70 -14.76 24.40
C THR A 633 36.49 -13.71 25.50
N LEU A 634 35.92 -14.09 26.65
CA LEU A 634 35.65 -13.24 27.81
C LEU A 634 36.73 -13.37 28.87
#